data_AF-A0A7R9GWW8-F1
#
_entry.id   AF-A0A7R9GWW8-F1
#
_cell.length_a   1.000
_cell.length_b   1.000
_cell.length_c   1.000
_cell.angle_alpha   90.00
_cell.angle_beta   90.00
_cell.angle_gamma   90.00
#
_symmetry.space_group_name_H-M   'P 1'
#
loop_
_entity.id
_entity.type
_entity.pdbx_description
1 polymer ?
#
loop_
_entity_poly.entity_id
_entity_poly.type
_entity_poly.pdbx_seq_one_letter_code
_entity_poly.pdbx_strand_id
1 'polypeptide(L)'
;MFLMFLTNTMTQSLASSSDYWLSYWTRDLGVTEIESARNKTSPGPATPFRPADGLLTRDTCSEIYAGLTLATLAVILTRSFVFFSVCMRASTNLHNAMFSGVIRSVMSFFTVNPSGKILNRFSKDMGQIDEQLPLILLDCLQIGFNLVGVIVLVVIVNYWILLPALVMFVTFYLLRRIYVSTSRNLQRLEGITRSPVFSHLNASLQGLTTIRAFEAQEILKQEFDTHQDLHSSAFYLSMVSGRAFGMWMDIVCLLFLACVTLSFLVLETDVYDGDVGLAITQSIGLVGILQWGVCQSVEIESQMTSVERVLEFQ
;
A
#
# COMPACT_ATOMS: atom_id res chain seq x y z
N MET A 1 5.08 19.71 0.35
CA MET A 1 4.83 18.88 1.54
C MET A 1 3.51 19.24 2.21
N PHE A 2 3.32 20.46 2.74
CA PHE A 2 2.07 20.88 3.38
C PHE A 2 0.81 20.67 2.49
N LEU A 3 0.88 21.10 1.22
CA LEU A 3 -0.22 20.91 0.27
C LEU A 3 -0.58 19.42 0.04
N MET A 4 0.41 18.52 0.05
CA MET A 4 0.16 17.08 -0.10
C MET A 4 -0.51 16.49 1.13
N PHE A 5 -0.08 16.89 2.32
CA PHE A 5 -0.71 16.44 3.56
C PHE A 5 -2.17 16.90 3.59
N LEU A 6 -2.41 18.18 3.27
CA LEU A 6 -3.75 18.77 3.20
C LEU A 6 -4.66 18.02 2.22
N THR A 7 -4.22 17.77 0.98
CA THR A 7 -5.04 17.07 -0.02
C THR A 7 -5.32 15.61 0.36
N ASN A 8 -4.37 14.92 1.01
CA ASN A 8 -4.61 13.57 1.52
C ASN A 8 -5.61 13.57 2.69
N THR A 9 -5.46 14.48 3.66
CA THR A 9 -6.44 14.62 4.76
C THR A 9 -7.83 14.98 4.26
N MET A 10 -7.92 15.89 3.28
CA MET A 10 -9.19 16.31 2.68
C MET A 10 -9.86 15.15 1.95
N THR A 11 -9.09 14.38 1.16
CA THR A 11 -9.59 13.18 0.48
C THR A 11 -10.16 12.17 1.46
N GLN A 12 -9.40 11.87 2.53
CA GLN A 12 -9.84 10.91 3.53
C GLN A 12 -11.10 11.38 4.26
N SER A 13 -11.17 12.67 4.63
CA SER A 13 -12.34 13.24 5.29
C SER A 13 -13.60 13.17 4.44
N LEU A 14 -13.51 13.46 3.14
CA LEU A 14 -14.61 13.38 2.18
C LEU A 14 -15.07 11.94 1.97
N ALA A 15 -14.11 11.00 1.83
CA ALA A 15 -14.42 9.58 1.70
C ALA A 15 -15.16 9.05 2.95
N SER A 16 -14.62 9.32 4.15
CA SER A 16 -15.28 8.93 5.40
C SER A 16 -16.64 9.62 5.59
N SER A 17 -16.79 10.86 5.13
CA SER A 17 -18.10 11.55 5.14
C SER A 17 -19.10 10.88 4.20
N SER A 18 -18.64 10.35 3.07
CA SER A 18 -19.47 9.60 2.12
C SER A 18 -19.99 8.31 2.72
N ASP A 19 -19.11 7.57 3.37
CA ASP A 19 -19.45 6.31 4.03
C ASP A 19 -20.42 6.54 5.19
N TYR A 20 -20.18 7.59 5.99
CA TYR A 20 -21.09 7.97 7.08
C TYR A 20 -22.46 8.42 6.56
N TRP A 21 -22.50 9.22 5.50
CA TRP A 21 -23.76 9.64 4.87
C TRP A 21 -24.57 8.45 4.34
N LEU A 22 -23.89 7.48 3.72
CA LEU A 22 -24.52 6.26 3.24
C LEU A 22 -25.14 5.46 4.40
N SER A 23 -24.43 5.35 5.52
CA SER A 23 -24.95 4.69 6.73
C SER A 23 -26.16 5.42 7.34
N TYR A 24 -26.13 6.75 7.37
CA TYR A 24 -27.28 7.55 7.81
C TYR A 24 -28.49 7.34 6.89
N TRP A 25 -28.28 7.34 5.58
CA TRP A 25 -29.35 7.16 4.60
C TRP A 25 -29.99 5.76 4.69
N THR A 26 -29.18 4.70 4.83
CA THR A 26 -29.71 3.34 4.99
C THR A 26 -30.46 3.15 6.30
N ARG A 27 -30.04 3.83 7.38
CA ARG A 27 -30.74 3.86 8.66
C ARG A 27 -32.14 4.47 8.54
N ASP A 28 -32.26 5.62 7.88
CA ASP A 28 -33.54 6.33 7.70
C ASP A 28 -34.52 5.51 6.83
N LEU A 29 -34.00 4.86 5.79
CA LEU A 29 -34.75 3.90 4.96
C LEU A 29 -35.25 2.68 5.77
N GLY A 30 -34.42 2.13 6.65
CA GLY A 30 -34.81 0.98 7.48
C GLY A 30 -35.94 1.31 8.46
N VAL A 31 -35.90 2.49 9.10
CA VAL A 31 -36.95 2.94 10.02
C VAL A 31 -38.29 3.13 9.29
N THR A 32 -38.26 3.75 8.11
CA THR A 32 -39.47 3.98 7.30
C THR A 32 -40.12 2.68 6.81
N GLU A 33 -39.34 1.64 6.46
CA GLU A 33 -39.88 0.32 6.12
C GLU A 33 -40.54 -0.39 7.32
N ILE A 34 -39.92 -0.33 8.50
CA ILE A 34 -40.45 -0.93 9.73
C ILE A 34 -41.77 -0.27 10.15
N GLU A 35 -41.86 1.06 10.09
CA GLU A 35 -43.09 1.78 10.40
C GLU A 35 -44.20 1.49 9.36
N SER A 36 -43.86 1.39 8.08
CA SER A 36 -44.80 1.02 7.02
C SER A 36 -45.35 -0.41 7.21
N ALA A 37 -44.51 -1.35 7.67
CA ALA A 37 -44.93 -2.71 8.00
C ALA A 37 -45.84 -2.76 9.24
N ARG A 38 -45.55 -1.95 10.28
CA ARG A 38 -46.39 -1.83 11.49
C ARG A 38 -47.75 -1.20 11.20
N ASN A 39 -47.81 -0.24 10.28
CA ASN A 39 -49.07 0.42 9.91
C ASN A 39 -50.02 -0.52 9.14
N LYS A 40 -49.49 -1.53 8.43
CA LYS A 40 -50.29 -2.56 7.73
C LYS A 40 -50.91 -3.60 8.66
N THR A 41 -50.40 -3.75 9.89
CA THR A 41 -50.88 -4.75 10.88
C THR A 41 -51.91 -4.19 11.86
N SER A 42 -52.13 -2.87 11.90
CA SER A 42 -53.13 -2.22 12.77
C SER A 42 -54.37 -1.81 11.96
N PRO A 43 -55.60 -2.24 12.32
CA PRO A 43 -56.82 -1.83 11.64
C PRO A 43 -57.26 -0.45 12.11
N GLY A 44 -56.53 0.60 11.70
CA GLY A 44 -56.88 2.00 11.91
C GLY A 44 -57.03 2.73 10.57
N PRO A 45 -57.79 3.83 10.49
CA PRO A 45 -58.00 4.56 9.25
C PRO A 45 -56.65 5.04 8.70
N ALA A 46 -56.38 4.74 7.42
CA ALA A 46 -55.15 5.09 6.73
C ALA A 46 -55.00 6.62 6.64
N THR A 47 -54.38 7.22 7.64
CA THR A 47 -53.86 8.58 7.53
C THR A 47 -52.69 8.56 6.56
N PRO A 48 -52.65 9.43 5.54
CA PRO A 48 -51.48 9.55 4.69
C PRO A 48 -50.27 9.86 5.58
N PHE A 49 -49.26 8.99 5.50
CA PHE A 49 -48.01 9.13 6.23
C PHE A 49 -47.38 10.47 5.84
N ARG A 50 -47.57 11.49 6.69
CA ARG A 50 -46.79 12.72 6.63
C ARG A 50 -45.43 12.37 7.23
N PRO A 51 -44.32 12.44 6.47
CA PRO A 51 -43.01 12.34 7.08
C PRO A 51 -42.94 13.38 8.19
N ALA A 52 -42.54 12.96 9.39
CA ALA A 52 -42.29 13.86 10.50
C ALA A 52 -41.31 14.96 10.02
N ASP A 53 -41.53 16.19 10.48
CA ASP A 53 -40.81 17.40 10.10
C ASP A 53 -39.28 17.21 10.26
N GLY A 54 -38.60 16.69 9.23
CA GLY A 54 -37.18 16.34 9.29
C GLY A 54 -36.70 15.22 8.38
N LEU A 55 -37.59 14.35 7.84
CA LEU A 55 -37.15 13.34 6.85
C LEU A 55 -36.92 13.99 5.48
N LEU A 56 -35.65 14.02 5.05
CA LEU A 56 -35.27 14.39 3.69
C LEU A 56 -35.94 13.43 2.70
N THR A 57 -36.57 13.97 1.65
CA THR A 57 -37.13 13.17 0.56
C THR A 57 -36.03 12.29 -0.05
N ARG A 58 -36.37 11.04 -0.36
CA ARG A 58 -35.43 10.04 -0.94
C ARG A 58 -34.65 10.59 -2.14
N ASP A 59 -35.29 11.43 -2.95
CA ASP A 59 -34.69 12.11 -4.10
C ASP A 59 -33.56 13.06 -3.64
N THR A 60 -33.80 13.90 -2.63
CA THR A 60 -32.80 14.81 -2.04
C THR A 60 -31.62 14.06 -1.41
N CYS A 61 -31.84 12.93 -0.74
CA CYS A 61 -30.75 12.10 -0.19
C CYS A 61 -29.82 11.56 -1.28
N SER A 62 -30.40 11.11 -2.40
CA SER A 62 -29.65 10.60 -3.55
C SER A 62 -28.86 11.69 -4.28
N GLU A 63 -29.43 12.90 -4.39
CA GLU A 63 -28.75 14.07 -4.97
C GLU A 63 -27.54 14.50 -4.12
N ILE A 64 -27.68 14.55 -2.79
CA ILE A 64 -26.59 14.87 -1.88
C ILE A 64 -25.46 13.84 -1.99
N TYR A 65 -25.79 12.55 -2.00
CA TYR A 65 -24.80 11.48 -2.15
C TYR A 65 -24.06 11.55 -3.50
N ALA A 66 -24.78 11.83 -4.59
CA ALA A 66 -24.18 12.01 -5.91
C ALA A 66 -23.22 13.22 -5.94
N GLY A 67 -23.62 14.35 -5.36
CA GLY A 67 -22.76 15.53 -5.24
C GLY A 67 -21.50 15.27 -4.43
N LEU A 68 -21.62 14.56 -3.30
CA LEU A 68 -20.50 14.22 -2.44
C LEU A 68 -19.53 13.22 -3.10
N THR A 69 -20.05 12.26 -3.87
CA THR A 69 -19.25 11.32 -4.66
C THR A 69 -18.46 12.04 -5.75
N LEU A 70 -19.10 12.97 -6.48
CA LEU A 70 -18.44 13.79 -7.49
C LEU A 70 -17.36 14.70 -6.89
N ALA A 71 -17.63 15.31 -5.74
CA ALA A 71 -16.64 16.11 -5.02
C ALA A 71 -15.43 15.25 -4.60
N THR A 72 -15.67 14.05 -4.07
CA THR A 72 -14.61 13.10 -3.69
C THR A 72 -13.75 12.74 -4.90
N LEU A 73 -14.35 12.45 -6.06
CA LEU A 73 -13.63 12.16 -7.30
C LEU A 73 -12.73 13.33 -7.72
N ALA A 74 -13.23 14.57 -7.70
CA ALA A 74 -12.47 15.75 -8.07
C ALA A 74 -11.25 15.96 -7.13
N VAL A 75 -11.43 15.73 -5.83
CA VAL A 75 -10.35 15.84 -4.84
C VAL A 75 -9.32 14.72 -5.01
N ILE A 76 -9.74 13.49 -5.32
CA ILE A 76 -8.81 12.38 -5.61
C ILE A 76 -7.92 12.72 -6.82
N LEU A 77 -8.49 13.24 -7.90
CA LEU A 77 -7.71 13.66 -9.09
C LEU A 77 -6.71 14.76 -8.74
N THR A 78 -7.16 15.77 -7.98
CA THR A 78 -6.31 16.88 -7.53
C THR A 78 -5.17 16.36 -6.65
N ARG A 79 -5.46 15.45 -5.72
CA ARG A 79 -4.47 14.80 -4.84
C ARG A 79 -3.39 14.08 -5.66
N SER A 80 -3.80 13.25 -6.64
CA SER A 80 -2.86 12.52 -7.50
C SER A 80 -1.98 13.48 -8.29
N PHE A 81 -2.57 14.52 -8.90
CA PHE A 81 -1.81 15.50 -9.67
C PHE A 81 -0.77 16.25 -8.82
N VAL A 82 -1.17 16.72 -7.63
CA VAL A 82 -0.27 17.38 -6.68
C VAL A 82 0.85 16.44 -6.23
N PHE A 83 0.52 15.17 -5.94
CA PHE A 83 1.49 14.18 -5.50
C PHE A 83 2.58 13.94 -6.55
N PHE A 84 2.18 13.59 -7.78
CA PHE A 84 3.13 13.35 -8.87
C PHE A 84 3.93 14.59 -9.23
N SER A 85 3.34 15.78 -9.18
CA SER A 85 4.05 17.05 -9.40
C SER A 85 5.17 17.26 -8.37
N VAL A 86 4.94 16.92 -7.10
CA VAL A 86 5.97 17.04 -6.06
C VAL A 86 7.06 15.99 -6.23
N CYS A 87 6.70 14.72 -6.50
CA CYS A 87 7.67 13.66 -6.76
C CYS A 87 8.56 13.98 -7.97
N MET A 88 7.98 14.45 -9.08
CA MET A 88 8.72 14.85 -10.28
C MET A 88 9.69 16.01 -10.00
N ARG A 89 9.27 17.00 -9.21
CA ARG A 89 10.14 18.10 -8.80
C ARG A 89 11.26 17.64 -7.88
N ALA A 90 10.97 16.72 -6.95
CA ALA A 90 11.96 16.15 -6.04
C ALA A 90 13.01 15.32 -6.78
N SER A 91 12.57 14.46 -7.70
CA SER A 91 13.41 13.73 -8.65
C SER A 91 14.31 14.69 -9.44
N THR A 92 13.73 15.67 -10.13
CA THR A 92 14.51 16.63 -10.93
C THR A 92 15.57 17.35 -10.10
N ASN A 93 15.24 17.71 -8.85
CA ASN A 93 16.19 18.33 -7.94
C ASN A 93 17.33 17.37 -7.55
N LEU A 94 17.03 16.09 -7.26
CA LEU A 94 18.04 15.08 -6.96
C LEU A 94 18.97 14.84 -8.16
N HIS A 95 18.42 14.73 -9.37
CA HIS A 95 19.20 14.61 -10.59
C HIS A 95 20.15 15.79 -10.76
N ASN A 96 19.64 17.02 -10.63
CA ASN A 96 20.42 18.24 -10.80
C ASN A 96 21.49 18.41 -9.71
N ALA A 97 21.18 18.03 -8.47
CA ALA A 97 22.15 18.03 -7.37
C ALA A 97 23.29 17.04 -7.64
N MET A 98 22.97 15.80 -7.99
CA MET A 98 23.95 14.77 -8.36
C MET A 98 24.78 15.19 -9.57
N PHE A 99 24.16 15.74 -10.61
CA PHE A 99 24.85 16.24 -11.80
C PHE A 99 25.83 17.38 -11.48
N SER A 100 25.39 18.36 -10.69
CA SER A 100 26.23 19.46 -10.23
C SER A 100 27.39 18.97 -9.37
N GLY A 101 27.16 18.00 -8.47
CA GLY A 101 28.20 17.38 -7.64
C GLY A 101 29.27 16.68 -8.47
N VAL A 102 28.87 15.89 -9.47
CA VAL A 102 29.79 15.19 -10.37
C VAL A 102 30.64 16.16 -11.19
N ILE A 103 30.05 17.21 -11.78
CA ILE A 103 30.80 18.19 -12.59
C ILE A 103 31.81 18.98 -11.75
N ARG A 104 31.50 19.23 -10.47
CA ARG A 104 32.37 19.96 -9.55
C ARG A 104 33.42 19.07 -8.87
N SER A 105 33.36 17.75 -9.08
CA SER A 105 34.26 16.81 -8.43
C SER A 105 35.68 16.86 -9.01
N VAL A 106 36.67 16.58 -8.16
CA VAL A 106 38.09 16.57 -8.55
C VAL A 106 38.44 15.33 -9.37
N MET A 107 39.50 15.39 -10.19
CA MET A 107 39.92 14.27 -11.04
C MET A 107 40.18 12.96 -10.27
N SER A 108 40.59 13.05 -8.99
CA SER A 108 40.77 11.88 -8.11
C SER A 108 39.47 11.09 -7.94
N PHE A 109 38.30 11.75 -7.90
CA PHE A 109 37.01 11.08 -7.82
C PHE A 109 36.76 10.14 -9.00
N PHE A 110 37.06 10.59 -10.21
CA PHE A 110 36.92 9.79 -11.45
C PHE A 110 37.98 8.69 -11.58
N THR A 111 39.09 8.81 -10.85
CA THR A 111 40.11 7.75 -10.80
C THR A 111 39.68 6.62 -9.86
N VAL A 112 38.98 6.95 -8.77
CA VAL A 112 38.48 5.98 -7.78
C VAL A 112 37.14 5.37 -8.21
N ASN A 113 36.27 6.14 -8.88
CA ASN A 113 34.95 5.68 -9.31
C ASN A 113 34.92 5.47 -10.82
N PRO A 114 34.84 4.22 -11.30
CA PRO A 114 34.77 3.95 -12.73
C PRO A 114 33.48 4.54 -13.32
N SER A 115 33.56 5.00 -14.58
CA SER A 115 32.45 5.63 -15.30
C SER A 115 31.17 4.78 -15.30
N GLY A 116 31.29 3.45 -15.35
CA GLY A 116 30.15 2.53 -15.28
C GLY A 116 29.37 2.60 -13.95
N LYS A 117 30.05 2.83 -12.82
CA LYS A 117 29.39 2.99 -11.51
C LYS A 117 28.59 4.30 -11.47
N ILE A 118 29.16 5.37 -12.01
CA ILE A 118 28.49 6.68 -12.12
C ILE A 118 27.27 6.55 -13.04
N LEU A 119 27.43 5.93 -14.20
CA LEU A 119 26.33 5.71 -15.15
C LEU A 119 25.18 4.92 -14.51
N ASN A 120 25.48 3.85 -13.76
CA ASN A 120 24.47 3.05 -13.07
C ASN A 120 23.68 3.86 -12.01
N ARG A 121 24.27 4.90 -11.43
CA ARG A 121 23.59 5.81 -10.49
C ARG A 121 22.60 6.71 -11.24
N PHE A 122 23.03 7.31 -12.35
CA PHE A 122 22.18 8.16 -13.20
C PHE A 122 21.08 7.39 -13.93
N SER A 123 21.27 6.11 -14.23
CA SER A 123 20.27 5.31 -14.94
C SER A 123 19.41 4.48 -13.99
N LYS A 124 19.99 3.50 -13.32
CA LYS A 124 19.26 2.51 -12.52
C LYS A 124 18.69 3.12 -11.25
N ASP A 125 19.52 3.80 -10.45
CA ASP A 125 19.06 4.32 -9.15
C ASP A 125 18.11 5.50 -9.36
N MET A 126 18.41 6.40 -10.29
CA MET A 126 17.48 7.47 -10.69
C MET A 126 16.15 6.93 -11.22
N GLY A 127 16.18 5.93 -12.11
CA GLY A 127 14.97 5.31 -12.65
C GLY A 127 14.09 4.70 -11.55
N GLN A 128 14.67 4.09 -10.52
CA GLN A 128 13.91 3.60 -9.36
C GLN A 128 13.25 4.74 -8.57
N ILE A 129 13.94 5.86 -8.39
CA ILE A 129 13.42 7.05 -7.69
C ILE A 129 12.29 7.72 -8.47
N ASP A 130 12.33 7.66 -9.80
CA ASP A 130 11.41 8.37 -10.68
C ASP A 130 10.13 7.56 -10.98
N GLU A 131 10.25 6.25 -11.12
CA GLU A 131 9.16 5.39 -11.55
C GLU A 131 8.56 4.57 -10.39
N GLN A 132 9.40 3.89 -9.61
CA GLN A 132 8.93 2.94 -8.60
C GLN A 132 8.58 3.64 -7.28
N LEU A 133 9.48 4.48 -6.77
CA LEU A 133 9.33 5.14 -5.47
C LEU A 133 8.04 5.96 -5.34
N PRO A 134 7.60 6.76 -6.34
CA PRO A 134 6.38 7.55 -6.22
C PRO A 134 5.12 6.69 -6.12
N LEU A 135 5.05 5.58 -6.87
CA LEU A 135 3.91 4.66 -6.84
C LEU A 135 3.76 4.03 -5.46
N ILE A 136 4.86 3.50 -4.90
CA ILE A 136 4.85 2.83 -3.60
C ILE A 136 4.56 3.85 -2.48
N LEU A 137 5.12 5.06 -2.58
CA LEU A 137 4.89 6.13 -1.61
C LEU A 137 3.42 6.60 -1.61
N LEU A 138 2.79 6.71 -2.78
CA LEU A 138 1.37 7.06 -2.90
C LEU A 138 0.49 6.00 -2.22
N ASP A 139 0.77 4.72 -2.47
CA ASP A 139 0.06 3.61 -1.85
C ASP A 139 0.20 3.63 -0.32
N CYS A 140 1.42 3.77 0.21
CA CYS A 140 1.63 3.82 1.66
C CYS A 140 0.93 5.00 2.32
N LEU A 141 0.96 6.18 1.70
CA LEU A 141 0.21 7.33 2.22
C LEU A 141 -1.29 7.05 2.21
N GLN A 142 -1.82 6.59 1.08
CA GLN A 142 -3.24 6.28 0.94
C GLN A 142 -3.71 5.26 1.99
N ILE A 143 -2.95 4.18 2.18
CA ILE A 143 -3.28 3.13 3.15
C ILE A 143 -3.13 3.63 4.58
N GLY A 144 -2.10 4.42 4.87
CA GLY A 144 -1.89 5.02 6.19
C GLY A 144 -3.04 5.95 6.59
N PHE A 145 -3.50 6.82 5.69
CA PHE A 145 -4.65 7.69 5.93
C PHE A 145 -5.97 6.92 6.03
N ASN A 146 -6.16 5.91 5.17
CA ASN A 146 -7.33 5.04 5.22
C ASN A 146 -7.41 4.29 6.56
N LEU A 147 -6.30 3.70 7.01
CA LEU A 147 -6.21 3.02 8.30
C LEU A 147 -6.63 3.94 9.47
N VAL A 148 -6.10 5.16 9.51
CA VAL A 148 -6.48 6.14 10.55
C VAL A 148 -7.97 6.45 10.47
N GLY A 149 -8.52 6.64 9.28
CA GLY A 149 -9.94 6.89 9.06
C GLY A 149 -10.83 5.75 9.58
N VAL A 150 -10.52 4.51 9.24
CA VAL A 150 -11.26 3.33 9.68
C VAL A 150 -11.15 3.14 11.20
N ILE A 151 -9.96 3.28 11.78
CA ILE A 151 -9.79 3.16 13.24
C ILE A 151 -10.62 4.22 13.97
N VAL A 152 -10.60 5.48 13.52
CA VAL A 152 -11.41 6.54 14.13
C VAL A 152 -12.90 6.20 14.06
N LEU A 153 -13.38 5.74 12.91
CA LEU A 153 -14.78 5.35 12.72
C LEU A 153 -15.17 4.20 13.65
N VAL A 154 -14.37 3.15 13.72
CA VAL A 154 -14.63 1.97 14.55
C VAL A 154 -14.61 2.32 16.05
N VAL A 155 -13.70 3.21 16.48
CA VAL A 155 -13.64 3.69 17.88
C VAL A 155 -14.87 4.51 18.27
N ILE A 156 -15.44 5.29 17.34
CA ILE A 156 -16.68 6.04 17.57
C ILE A 156 -17.85 5.06 17.83
N VAL A 157 -17.91 3.94 17.11
CA VAL A 157 -18.97 2.94 17.27
C VAL A 157 -18.79 2.12 18.55
N ASN A 158 -17.59 1.62 18.82
CA ASN A 158 -17.33 0.83 20.03
C ASN A 158 -15.87 0.96 20.49
N TYR A 159 -15.68 1.58 21.66
CA TYR A 159 -14.35 1.80 22.23
C TYR A 159 -13.61 0.50 22.62
N TRP A 160 -14.33 -0.60 22.90
CA TRP A 160 -13.71 -1.87 23.29
C TRP A 160 -12.89 -2.50 22.15
N ILE A 161 -13.19 -2.17 20.90
CA ILE A 161 -12.46 -2.65 19.71
C ILE A 161 -11.02 -2.08 19.66
N LEU A 162 -10.74 -1.02 20.41
CA LEU A 162 -9.39 -0.45 20.52
C LEU A 162 -8.38 -1.48 21.04
N LEU A 163 -8.80 -2.39 21.93
CA LEU A 163 -7.91 -3.41 22.50
C LEU A 163 -7.46 -4.44 21.43
N PRO A 164 -8.36 -5.11 20.68
CA PRO A 164 -7.98 -5.92 19.53
C PRO A 164 -7.13 -5.17 18.49
N ALA A 165 -7.45 -3.90 18.22
CA ALA A 165 -6.69 -3.09 17.27
C ALA A 165 -5.24 -2.85 17.74
N LEU A 166 -5.04 -2.62 19.04
CA LEU A 166 -3.71 -2.46 19.63
C LEU A 166 -2.89 -3.75 19.56
N VAL A 167 -3.52 -4.90 19.85
CA VAL A 167 -2.87 -6.22 19.74
C VAL A 167 -2.44 -6.49 18.29
N MET A 168 -3.31 -6.20 17.32
CA MET A 168 -3.00 -6.29 15.89
C MET A 168 -1.79 -5.41 15.53
N PHE A 169 -1.79 -4.14 15.96
CA PHE A 169 -0.71 -3.19 15.65
C PHE A 169 0.65 -3.66 16.20
N VAL A 170 0.68 -4.14 17.45
CA VAL A 170 1.91 -4.68 18.06
C VAL A 170 2.39 -5.92 17.30
N THR A 171 1.48 -6.83 16.94
CA THR A 171 1.81 -8.05 16.18
C THR A 171 2.38 -7.70 14.81
N PHE A 172 1.77 -6.75 14.10
CA PHE A 172 2.27 -6.26 12.81
C PHE A 172 3.66 -5.64 12.93
N TYR A 173 3.89 -4.82 13.95
CA TYR A 173 5.20 -4.21 14.17
C TYR A 173 6.29 -5.27 14.37
N LEU A 174 6.02 -6.30 15.19
CA LEU A 174 6.96 -7.40 15.43
C LEU A 174 7.24 -8.21 14.17
N LEU A 175 6.19 -8.63 13.45
CA LEU A 175 6.32 -9.38 12.20
C LEU A 175 7.08 -8.57 11.14
N ARG A 176 6.74 -7.29 10.96
CA ARG A 176 7.43 -6.38 10.04
C ARG A 176 8.91 -6.30 10.37
N ARG A 177 9.27 -6.11 11.65
CA ARG A 177 10.67 -5.98 12.08
C ARG A 177 11.50 -7.22 11.71
N ILE A 178 10.94 -8.41 11.89
CA ILE A 178 11.61 -9.67 11.53
C ILE A 178 11.73 -9.75 10.01
N TYR A 179 10.65 -9.48 9.28
CA TYR A 179 10.60 -9.63 7.83
C TYR A 179 11.53 -8.66 7.09
N VAL A 180 11.64 -7.39 7.51
CA VAL A 180 12.55 -6.41 6.89
C VAL A 180 14.00 -6.92 6.91
N SER A 181 14.45 -7.46 8.04
CA SER A 181 15.80 -8.00 8.16
C SER A 181 16.01 -9.23 7.26
N THR A 182 15.03 -10.14 7.23
CA THR A 182 15.09 -11.35 6.41
C THR A 182 15.07 -11.03 4.92
N SER A 183 14.13 -10.17 4.48
CA SER A 183 13.96 -9.75 3.09
C SER A 183 15.24 -9.10 2.56
N ARG A 184 15.86 -8.19 3.31
CA ARG A 184 17.14 -7.57 2.94
C ARG A 184 18.25 -8.59 2.74
N ASN A 185 18.35 -9.59 3.62
CA ASN A 185 19.36 -10.65 3.50
C ASN A 185 19.11 -11.54 2.27
N LEU A 186 17.84 -11.85 1.96
CA LEU A 186 17.46 -12.63 0.78
C LEU A 186 17.72 -11.86 -0.51
N GLN A 187 17.38 -10.57 -0.58
CA GLN A 187 17.71 -9.70 -1.71
C GLN A 187 19.23 -9.60 -1.91
N ARG A 188 20.01 -9.52 -0.82
CA ARG A 188 21.48 -9.54 -0.91
C ARG A 188 21.98 -10.86 -1.49
N LEU A 189 21.42 -12.00 -1.07
CA LEU A 189 21.77 -13.32 -1.59
C LEU A 189 21.43 -13.45 -3.08
N GLU A 190 20.25 -13.02 -3.49
CA GLU A 190 19.84 -12.96 -4.90
C GLU A 190 20.80 -12.08 -5.72
N GLY A 191 21.16 -10.89 -5.21
CA GLY A 191 22.12 -10.00 -5.87
C GLY A 191 23.50 -10.63 -6.08
N ILE A 192 24.02 -11.36 -5.07
CA ILE A 192 25.34 -12.02 -5.16
C ILE A 192 25.30 -13.19 -6.14
N THR A 193 24.26 -14.02 -6.11
CA THR A 193 24.11 -15.20 -6.98
C THR A 193 23.82 -14.84 -8.43
N ARG A 194 23.31 -13.62 -8.69
CA ARG A 194 23.04 -13.12 -10.03
C ARG A 194 24.31 -12.81 -10.84
N SER A 195 25.34 -12.24 -10.22
CA SER A 195 26.54 -11.77 -10.93
C SER A 195 27.31 -12.88 -11.66
N PRO A 196 27.54 -14.09 -11.08
CA PRO A 196 28.20 -15.20 -11.76
C PRO A 196 27.52 -15.61 -13.07
N VAL A 197 26.19 -15.61 -13.12
CA VAL A 197 25.42 -15.98 -14.33
C VAL A 197 25.78 -15.06 -15.50
N PHE A 198 25.77 -13.73 -15.28
CA PHE A 198 26.12 -12.76 -16.31
C PHE A 198 27.59 -12.80 -16.69
N SER A 199 28.48 -12.98 -15.70
CA SER A 199 29.92 -13.05 -15.94
C SER A 199 30.28 -14.29 -16.76
N HIS A 200 29.73 -15.45 -16.41
CA HIS A 200 29.93 -16.71 -17.13
C HIS A 200 29.41 -16.62 -18.56
N LEU A 201 28.21 -16.06 -18.75
CA LEU A 201 27.64 -15.82 -20.08
C LEU A 201 28.53 -14.91 -20.93
N ASN A 202 29.00 -13.78 -20.38
CA ASN A 202 29.85 -12.84 -21.08
C ASN A 202 31.20 -13.48 -21.48
N ALA A 203 31.84 -14.23 -20.57
CA ALA A 203 33.07 -14.96 -20.87
C ALA A 203 32.86 -16.02 -21.96
N SER A 204 31.73 -16.74 -21.93
CA SER A 204 31.37 -17.75 -22.91
C SER A 204 31.15 -17.16 -24.31
N LEU A 205 30.52 -15.98 -24.39
CA LEU A 205 30.30 -15.27 -25.65
C LEU A 205 31.63 -14.78 -26.26
N GLN A 206 32.53 -14.25 -25.44
CA GLN A 206 33.85 -13.78 -25.90
C GLN A 206 34.75 -14.95 -26.33
N GLY A 207 34.69 -16.08 -25.64
CA GLY A 207 35.49 -17.28 -25.91
C GLY A 207 34.83 -18.33 -26.82
N LEU A 208 33.73 -17.99 -27.51
CA LEU A 208 32.87 -18.96 -28.19
C LEU A 208 33.60 -19.83 -29.22
N THR A 209 34.52 -19.25 -29.97
CA THR A 209 35.32 -19.97 -30.98
C THR A 209 36.26 -20.99 -30.32
N THR A 210 36.91 -20.62 -29.23
CA THR A 210 37.76 -21.51 -28.44
C THR A 210 36.96 -22.66 -27.84
N ILE A 211 35.81 -22.37 -27.24
CA ILE A 211 34.92 -23.40 -26.65
C ILE A 211 34.51 -24.43 -27.70
N ARG A 212 34.17 -23.97 -28.92
CA ARG A 212 33.81 -24.86 -30.03
C ARG A 212 34.99 -25.66 -30.56
N ALA A 213 36.19 -25.06 -30.61
CA ALA A 213 37.40 -25.74 -31.07
C ALA A 213 37.86 -26.87 -30.13
N PHE A 214 37.60 -26.74 -28.83
CA PHE A 214 37.92 -27.74 -27.81
C PHE A 214 36.75 -28.70 -27.49
N GLU A 215 35.61 -28.58 -28.18
CA GLU A 215 34.39 -29.36 -27.91
C GLU A 215 33.94 -29.34 -26.43
N ALA A 216 34.17 -28.22 -25.74
CA ALA A 216 33.91 -28.06 -24.29
C ALA A 216 32.52 -27.51 -23.96
N GLN A 217 31.58 -27.51 -24.93
CA GLN A 217 30.26 -26.88 -24.78
C GLN A 217 29.47 -27.45 -23.60
N GLU A 218 29.48 -28.77 -23.43
CA GLU A 218 28.67 -29.43 -22.40
C GLU A 218 29.18 -29.15 -20.99
N ILE A 219 30.51 -29.02 -20.81
CA ILE A 219 31.12 -28.66 -19.53
C ILE A 219 30.68 -27.25 -19.12
N LEU A 220 30.79 -26.27 -20.02
CA LEU A 220 30.38 -24.90 -19.73
C LEU A 220 28.87 -24.76 -19.55
N LYS A 221 28.08 -25.59 -20.24
CA LYS A 221 26.63 -25.63 -20.06
C LYS A 221 26.26 -26.12 -18.65
N GLN A 222 26.89 -27.19 -18.17
CA GLN A 222 26.68 -27.68 -16.80
C GLN A 222 27.10 -26.67 -15.73
N GLU A 223 28.20 -25.95 -15.94
CA GLU A 223 28.63 -24.87 -15.05
C GLU A 223 27.61 -23.71 -15.03
N PHE A 224 27.11 -23.33 -16.21
CA PHE A 224 26.06 -22.32 -16.33
C PHE A 224 24.77 -22.75 -15.63
N ASP A 225 24.33 -23.99 -15.81
CA ASP A 225 23.14 -24.55 -15.16
C ASP A 225 23.30 -24.52 -13.63
N THR A 226 24.50 -24.80 -13.11
CA THR A 226 24.80 -24.72 -11.67
C THR A 226 24.68 -23.29 -11.13
N HIS A 227 25.23 -22.31 -11.84
CA HIS A 227 25.06 -20.89 -11.47
C HIS A 227 23.60 -20.45 -11.55
N GLN A 228 22.87 -20.89 -12.58
CA GLN A 228 21.47 -20.56 -12.77
C GLN A 228 20.58 -21.19 -11.69
N ASP A 229 20.83 -22.43 -11.28
CA ASP A 229 20.05 -23.11 -10.23
C ASP A 229 20.23 -22.41 -8.87
N LEU A 230 21.47 -22.02 -8.54
CA LEU A 230 21.74 -21.25 -7.32
C LEU A 230 21.05 -19.88 -7.32
N HIS A 231 21.07 -19.17 -8.44
CA HIS A 231 20.35 -17.90 -8.56
C HIS A 231 18.82 -18.09 -8.48
N SER A 232 18.30 -19.09 -9.19
CA SER A 232 16.86 -19.36 -9.25
C SER A 232 16.31 -19.77 -7.89
N SER A 233 17.05 -20.59 -7.13
CA SER A 233 16.68 -20.97 -5.77
C SER A 233 16.71 -19.78 -4.81
N ALA A 234 17.72 -18.91 -4.87
CA ALA A 234 17.78 -17.68 -4.07
C ALA A 234 16.62 -16.72 -4.40
N PHE A 235 16.34 -16.52 -5.69
CA PHE A 235 15.23 -15.70 -6.16
C PHE A 235 13.87 -16.27 -5.71
N TYR A 236 13.68 -17.58 -5.84
CA TYR A 236 12.47 -18.26 -5.39
C TYR A 236 12.27 -18.13 -3.88
N LEU A 237 13.34 -18.28 -3.08
CA LEU A 237 13.28 -18.11 -1.63
C LEU A 237 12.84 -16.70 -1.23
N SER A 238 13.34 -15.68 -1.94
CA SER A 238 12.90 -14.29 -1.76
C SER A 238 11.39 -14.12 -2.02
N MET A 239 10.89 -14.67 -3.12
CA MET A 239 9.45 -14.63 -3.46
C MET A 239 8.58 -15.36 -2.43
N VAL A 240 8.97 -16.58 -2.04
CA VAL A 240 8.20 -17.39 -1.09
C VAL A 240 8.20 -16.75 0.29
N SER A 241 9.32 -16.18 0.74
CA SER A 241 9.38 -15.44 2.01
C SER A 241 8.40 -14.26 2.03
N GLY A 242 8.28 -13.51 0.94
CA GLY A 242 7.31 -12.43 0.82
C GLY A 242 5.86 -12.89 0.84
N ARG A 243 5.55 -14.01 0.17
CA ARG A 243 4.21 -14.62 0.19
C ARG A 243 3.85 -15.17 1.57
N ALA A 244 4.78 -15.85 2.24
CA ALA A 244 4.58 -16.36 3.60
C ALA A 244 4.31 -15.22 4.59
N PHE A 245 5.05 -14.13 4.49
CA PHE A 245 4.80 -12.92 5.29
C PHE A 245 3.40 -12.34 5.07
N GLY A 246 2.98 -12.20 3.82
CA GLY A 246 1.62 -11.77 3.49
C GLY A 246 0.55 -12.68 4.11
N MET A 247 0.71 -14.00 4.00
CA MET A 247 -0.20 -14.97 4.60
C MET A 247 -0.30 -14.82 6.12
N TRP A 248 0.82 -14.64 6.83
CA TRP A 248 0.81 -14.40 8.27
C TRP A 248 0.08 -13.10 8.64
N MET A 249 0.22 -12.05 7.84
CA MET A 249 -0.51 -10.79 8.03
C MET A 249 -2.01 -10.96 7.81
N ASP A 250 -2.43 -11.74 6.82
CA ASP A 250 -3.84 -12.04 6.57
C ASP A 250 -4.47 -12.83 7.72
N ILE A 251 -3.75 -13.80 8.29
CA ILE A 251 -4.22 -14.55 9.47
C ILE A 251 -4.50 -13.59 10.64
N VAL A 252 -3.61 -12.63 10.90
CA VAL A 252 -3.80 -11.64 11.96
C VAL A 252 -4.98 -10.69 11.64
N CYS A 253 -5.14 -10.26 10.38
CA CYS A 253 -6.30 -9.48 9.94
C CYS A 253 -7.63 -10.25 10.17
N LEU A 254 -7.65 -11.54 9.84
CA LEU A 254 -8.83 -12.39 10.02
C LEU A 254 -9.16 -12.62 11.49
N LEU A 255 -8.14 -12.79 12.34
CA LEU A 255 -8.32 -12.85 13.80
C LEU A 255 -8.89 -11.54 14.35
N PHE A 256 -8.39 -10.39 13.88
CA PHE A 256 -8.95 -9.08 14.23
C PHE A 256 -10.42 -8.97 13.81
N LEU A 257 -10.75 -9.34 12.58
CA LEU A 257 -12.14 -9.34 12.09
C LEU A 257 -13.05 -10.24 12.94
N ALA A 258 -12.58 -11.43 13.30
CA ALA A 258 -13.32 -12.34 14.18
C ALA A 258 -13.54 -11.74 15.58
N CYS A 259 -12.55 -11.05 16.14
CA CYS A 259 -12.71 -10.33 17.40
C CYS A 259 -13.75 -9.19 17.29
N VAL A 260 -13.73 -8.42 16.19
CA VAL A 260 -14.70 -7.36 15.95
C VAL A 260 -16.12 -7.92 15.87
N THR A 261 -16.35 -8.95 15.06
CA THR A 261 -17.69 -9.54 14.89
C THR A 261 -18.19 -10.21 16.17
N LEU A 262 -17.34 -10.92 16.91
CA LEU A 262 -17.71 -11.51 18.19
C LEU A 262 -17.97 -10.46 19.28
N SER A 263 -17.26 -9.33 19.25
CA SER A 263 -17.46 -8.26 20.23
C SER A 263 -18.89 -7.68 20.15
N PHE A 264 -19.43 -7.54 18.94
CA PHE A 264 -20.82 -7.09 18.73
C PHE A 264 -21.87 -8.14 19.12
N LEU A 265 -21.52 -9.43 19.12
CA LEU A 265 -22.44 -10.50 19.56
C LEU A 265 -22.51 -10.63 21.08
N VAL A 266 -21.37 -10.44 21.77
CA VAL A 266 -21.24 -10.70 23.22
C VAL A 266 -21.57 -9.46 24.05
N LEU A 267 -21.23 -8.27 23.55
CA LEU A 267 -21.55 -7.02 24.22
C LEU A 267 -22.98 -6.64 23.82
N GLU A 268 -23.94 -6.83 24.73
CA GLU A 268 -25.27 -6.22 24.62
C GLU A 268 -25.10 -4.69 24.70
N THR A 269 -24.82 -4.09 23.56
CA THR A 269 -24.80 -2.63 23.40
C THR A 269 -26.06 -2.20 22.69
N ASP A 270 -26.73 -1.16 23.18
CA ASP A 270 -27.85 -0.44 22.52
C ASP A 270 -27.37 0.31 21.25
N VAL A 271 -26.54 -0.34 20.43
CA VAL A 271 -26.01 0.19 19.17
C VAL A 271 -27.01 -0.17 18.07
N TYR A 272 -27.35 0.83 17.25
CA TYR A 272 -28.26 0.64 16.13
C TYR A 272 -27.67 -0.34 15.10
N ASP A 273 -28.49 -1.26 14.57
CA ASP A 273 -28.07 -2.30 13.60
C ASP A 273 -27.26 -1.76 12.41
N GLY A 274 -27.55 -0.52 11.97
CA GLY A 274 -26.83 0.13 10.88
C GLY A 274 -25.36 0.48 11.18
N ASP A 275 -25.04 0.81 12.43
CA ASP A 275 -23.67 1.17 12.85
C ASP A 275 -22.79 -0.08 12.97
N VAL A 276 -23.38 -1.21 13.38
CA VAL A 276 -22.71 -2.52 13.41
C VAL A 276 -22.36 -2.96 11.98
N GLY A 277 -23.30 -2.84 11.04
CA GLY A 277 -23.06 -3.13 9.63
C GLY A 277 -21.92 -2.30 9.04
N LEU A 278 -21.91 -0.98 9.31
CA LEU A 278 -20.84 -0.09 8.88
C LEU A 278 -19.48 -0.51 9.46
N ALA A 279 -19.41 -0.78 10.78
CA ALA A 279 -18.17 -1.20 11.43
C ALA A 279 -17.62 -2.51 10.87
N ILE A 280 -18.48 -3.49 10.59
CA ILE A 280 -18.09 -4.77 9.97
C ILE A 280 -17.60 -4.55 8.54
N THR A 281 -18.33 -3.82 7.70
CA THR A 281 -17.92 -3.55 6.30
C THR A 281 -16.59 -2.80 6.24
N GLN A 282 -16.38 -1.79 7.09
CA GLN A 282 -15.14 -1.05 7.16
C GLN A 282 -13.98 -1.92 7.68
N SER A 283 -14.23 -2.79 8.67
CA SER A 283 -13.25 -3.74 9.16
C SER A 283 -12.85 -4.76 8.08
N ILE A 284 -13.81 -5.26 7.29
CA ILE A 284 -13.56 -6.15 6.16
C ILE A 284 -12.75 -5.44 5.08
N GLY A 285 -13.08 -4.18 4.74
CA GLY A 285 -12.33 -3.39 3.77
C GLY A 285 -10.87 -3.15 4.18
N LEU A 286 -10.61 -3.12 5.48
CA LEU A 286 -9.29 -2.98 6.06
C LEU A 286 -8.47 -4.29 5.99
N VAL A 287 -9.14 -5.46 6.01
CA VAL A 287 -8.50 -6.76 5.69
C VAL A 287 -7.96 -6.72 4.26
N GLY A 288 -6.71 -7.16 4.06
CA GLY A 288 -6.04 -7.14 2.76
C GLY A 288 -5.38 -5.79 2.42
N ILE A 289 -6.09 -4.66 2.59
CA ILE A 289 -5.48 -3.32 2.38
C ILE A 289 -4.35 -3.08 3.39
N LEU A 290 -4.53 -3.48 4.65
CA LEU A 290 -3.48 -3.39 5.65
C LEU A 290 -2.28 -4.29 5.35
N GLN A 291 -2.54 -5.54 4.93
CA GLN A 291 -1.49 -6.48 4.54
C GLN A 291 -0.66 -5.90 3.39
N TRP A 292 -1.33 -5.38 2.36
CA TRP A 292 -0.70 -4.68 1.24
C TRP A 292 0.11 -3.48 1.74
N GLY A 293 -0.45 -2.65 2.63
CA GLY A 293 0.22 -1.47 3.18
C GLY A 293 1.50 -1.78 3.93
N VAL A 294 1.52 -2.85 4.74
CA VAL A 294 2.73 -3.28 5.43
C VAL A 294 3.78 -3.75 4.42
N CYS A 295 3.40 -4.50 3.39
CA CYS A 295 4.31 -4.88 2.31
C CYS A 295 4.90 -3.65 1.58
N GLN A 296 4.05 -2.69 1.20
CA GLN A 296 4.52 -1.45 0.57
C GLN A 296 5.48 -0.69 1.48
N SER A 297 5.26 -0.68 2.81
CA SER A 297 6.17 0.00 3.75
C SER A 297 7.58 -0.61 3.78
N VAL A 298 7.71 -1.90 3.49
CA VAL A 298 9.01 -2.58 3.40
C VAL A 298 9.66 -2.25 2.05
N GLU A 299 8.87 -2.20 0.98
CA GLU A 299 9.37 -1.84 -0.34
C GLU A 299 9.86 -0.38 -0.37
N ILE A 300 9.19 0.56 0.30
CA ILE A 300 9.70 1.94 0.46
C ILE A 300 11.09 1.93 1.09
N GLU A 301 11.28 1.19 2.18
CA GLU A 301 12.56 1.12 2.88
C GLU A 301 13.66 0.55 1.98
N SER A 302 13.33 -0.47 1.18
CA SER A 302 14.22 -1.03 0.14
C SER A 302 14.62 0.03 -0.89
N GLN A 303 13.65 0.73 -1.49
CA GLN A 303 13.87 1.71 -2.55
C GLN A 303 14.56 2.99 -2.06
N MET A 304 14.41 3.35 -0.78
CA MET A 304 15.14 4.47 -0.17
C MET A 304 16.66 4.26 -0.15
N THR A 305 17.14 3.02 -0.22
CA THR A 305 18.58 2.72 -0.40
C THR A 305 19.12 3.30 -1.71
N SER A 306 18.29 3.40 -2.75
CA SER A 306 18.68 4.04 -4.02
C SER A 306 18.81 5.56 -3.86
N VAL A 307 17.93 6.17 -3.06
CA VAL A 307 18.01 7.61 -2.72
C VAL A 307 19.27 7.91 -1.93
N GLU A 308 19.59 7.11 -0.89
CA GLU A 308 20.81 7.26 -0.09
C GLU A 308 22.06 7.25 -0.98
N ARG A 309 22.12 6.29 -1.91
CA ARG A 309 23.24 6.14 -2.85
C ARG A 309 23.38 7.30 -3.85
N VAL A 310 22.29 8.01 -4.18
CA VAL A 310 22.32 9.22 -5.02
C VAL A 310 22.77 10.43 -4.22
N LEU A 311 22.36 10.53 -2.95
CA LEU A 311 22.76 11.61 -2.05
C LEU A 311 24.26 11.60 -1.74
N GLU A 312 24.94 10.45 -1.80
CA GLU A 312 26.40 10.34 -1.68
C GLU A 312 27.19 11.15 -2.73
N PHE A 313 26.56 11.53 -3.85
CA PHE A 313 27.19 12.28 -4.95
C PHE A 313 26.99 13.79 -4.86
N GLN A 314 26.20 14.26 -3.89
CA GLN A 314 25.98 15.68 -3.62
C GLN A 314 27.12 16.27 -2.79
#